data_AF-A0A965MX12-F1
#
_entry.id   AF-A0A965MX12-F1
#
_cell.length_a   1.000
_cell.length_b   1.000
_cell.length_c   1.000
_cell.angle_alpha   90.00
_cell.angle_beta   90.00
_cell.angle_gamma   90.00
#
_symmetry.space_group_name_H-M   'P 1'
#
loop_
_entity.id
_entity.type
_entity.pdbx_description
1 polymer ?
#
loop_
_entity_poly.entity_id
_entity_poly.type
_entity_poly.pdbx_seq_one_letter_code
_entity_poly.pdbx_strand_id
1 'polypeptide(L)'
;MGESLSVNGQSSQSCTLSLFEDGQLLATSANANTLNYNLTATTQGTHLLKLTASNGSEIFEDSAYYTVNPSITLQDPPSGTKNGINYINDSTVVLRLFAPEKEHVYVIGDFNQWVPSANYYMNLSLDSTTWWLTIGGLTPGQRYGYQYLIDGNLKLADPLSSLILDKNNDAAIGALTNPNPHPYPIGLTTGFVTVMHPGATAYTWQNTNFTAPENKDLLIYEVLVRDFVQKRNYQTLIDTLDYLDKLGINAIELMPPGEFENNESWGYNPSFHMALDKYYGTPQKFKEFVDSCHGRGIAVIVDMVLNHAFGQNPMVNMYWDAVNNRPAANNPWFNAICPHEPYCWGYDFDHTRQATKDYIDRVTSFWLEEYNIDGFRFDYTKGFINNGNGFSTDRINILKRMADTIWSVKPNAYVILEHWCDNAEEKQLAEYGMMLWGNLTYSYNEATMGYTSTSNISNGIYTARTWTVPHLVTYMESHDEERCGSRNFLLSAGTTDDLAIWRVGLRYLHRCSVSRL
;
A
#
# COMPACT_ATOMS: atom_id res chain seq x y z
N MET A 1 24.87 22.56 11.95
CA MET A 1 26.18 23.24 11.74
C MET A 1 26.56 23.94 13.03
N GLY A 2 27.82 23.87 13.45
CA GLY A 2 28.31 24.42 14.72
C GLY A 2 28.06 23.54 15.94
N GLU A 3 27.47 22.35 15.75
CA GLU A 3 27.26 21.38 16.82
C GLU A 3 28.57 20.68 17.17
N SER A 4 28.70 20.33 18.45
CA SER A 4 29.82 19.54 18.94
C SER A 4 29.44 18.07 19.00
N LEU A 5 30.11 17.24 18.22
CA LEU A 5 29.98 15.79 18.21
C LEU A 5 31.05 15.17 19.11
N SER A 6 30.64 14.35 20.07
CA SER A 6 31.58 13.59 20.90
C SER A 6 32.00 12.32 20.17
N VAL A 7 33.28 12.22 19.82
CA VAL A 7 33.88 11.07 19.16
C VAL A 7 34.71 10.28 20.17
N ASN A 8 34.34 9.02 20.39
CA ASN A 8 35.04 8.10 21.28
C ASN A 8 35.62 6.93 20.48
N GLY A 9 36.94 6.89 20.37
CA GLY A 9 37.67 5.75 19.83
C GLY A 9 38.17 4.84 20.94
N GLN A 10 38.01 3.52 20.78
CA GLN A 10 38.48 2.52 21.75
C GLN A 10 39.30 1.43 21.09
N SER A 11 40.25 0.88 21.85
CA SER A 11 41.01 -0.30 21.46
C SER A 11 41.15 -1.27 22.64
N SER A 12 41.22 -2.57 22.33
CA SER A 12 41.37 -3.62 23.35
C SER A 12 42.75 -3.64 24.01
N GLN A 13 43.75 -2.99 23.42
CA GLN A 13 45.14 -2.96 23.88
C GLN A 13 45.70 -1.54 23.77
N SER A 14 46.68 -1.20 24.62
CA SER A 14 47.34 0.10 24.55
C SER A 14 48.10 0.23 23.24
N CYS A 15 47.76 1.25 22.47
CA CYS A 15 48.33 1.50 21.14
C CYS A 15 48.38 3.01 20.86
N THR A 16 48.85 3.38 19.67
CA THR A 16 48.69 4.76 19.17
C THR A 16 47.36 4.85 18.44
N LEU A 17 46.42 5.60 19.01
CA LEU A 17 45.14 5.93 18.40
C LEU A 17 45.25 7.27 17.67
N SER A 18 44.85 7.33 16.41
CA SER A 18 44.80 8.56 15.62
C SER A 18 43.44 8.69 14.95
N LEU A 19 42.79 9.84 15.14
CA LEU A 19 41.49 10.17 14.54
C LEU A 19 41.71 11.15 13.38
N PHE A 20 41.13 10.83 12.24
CA PHE A 20 41.18 11.63 11.03
C PHE A 20 39.76 12.04 10.59
N GLU A 21 39.64 13.21 9.99
CA GLU A 21 38.47 13.68 9.26
C GLU A 21 38.86 13.94 7.81
N ASP A 22 38.23 13.25 6.86
CA ASP A 22 38.54 13.37 5.43
C ASP A 22 40.05 13.24 5.12
N GLY A 23 40.74 12.39 5.90
CA GLY A 23 42.19 12.17 5.82
C GLY A 23 43.06 13.19 6.56
N GLN A 24 42.49 14.25 7.12
CA GLN A 24 43.19 15.22 7.97
C GLN A 24 43.24 14.74 9.41
N LEU A 25 44.43 14.71 10.02
CA LEU A 25 44.59 14.29 11.41
C LEU A 25 43.97 15.32 12.36
N LEU A 26 43.02 14.88 13.18
CA LEU A 26 42.37 15.70 14.19
C LEU A 26 43.03 15.56 15.57
N ALA A 27 43.34 14.33 15.98
CA ALA A 27 43.90 14.04 17.29
C ALA A 27 44.66 12.72 17.29
N THR A 28 45.66 12.61 18.19
CA THR A 28 46.41 11.38 18.44
C THR A 28 46.59 11.18 19.95
N SER A 29 46.50 9.93 20.39
CA SER A 29 46.81 9.49 21.75
C SER A 29 47.76 8.28 21.70
N ALA A 30 48.96 8.42 22.26
CA ALA A 30 49.97 7.36 22.27
C ALA A 30 49.87 6.52 23.55
N ASN A 31 50.16 5.22 23.43
CA ASN A 31 50.10 4.25 24.54
C ASN A 31 48.76 4.31 25.31
N ALA A 32 47.65 4.45 24.56
CA ALA A 32 46.32 4.61 25.11
C ALA A 32 45.38 3.53 24.59
N ASN A 33 44.32 3.27 25.35
CA ASN A 33 43.23 2.40 24.95
C ASN A 33 42.00 3.20 24.50
N THR A 34 42.01 4.53 24.72
CA THR A 34 40.90 5.42 24.40
C THR A 34 41.41 6.74 23.80
N LEU A 35 40.62 7.30 22.89
CA LEU A 35 40.77 8.64 22.34
C LEU A 35 39.40 9.33 22.38
N ASN A 36 39.32 10.46 23.08
CA ASN A 36 38.12 11.29 23.12
C ASN A 36 38.41 12.59 22.36
N TYR A 37 37.52 12.96 21.45
CA TYR A 37 37.62 14.20 20.69
C TYR A 37 36.24 14.84 20.54
N ASN A 38 36.15 16.14 20.85
CA ASN A 38 34.94 16.92 20.60
C ASN A 38 35.09 17.62 19.25
N LEU A 39 34.47 17.04 18.24
CA LEU A 39 34.48 17.55 16.88
C LEU A 39 33.45 18.67 16.72
N THR A 40 33.85 19.83 16.19
CA THR A 40 32.89 20.88 15.84
C THR A 40 32.54 20.80 14.36
N ALA A 41 31.28 20.46 14.07
CA ALA A 41 30.76 20.25 12.72
C ALA A 41 30.58 21.58 11.96
N THR A 42 31.63 22.06 11.31
CA THR A 42 31.69 23.43 10.73
C THR A 42 31.47 23.48 9.22
N THR A 43 31.94 22.48 8.48
CA THR A 43 31.85 22.44 7.01
C THR A 43 30.58 21.70 6.60
N GLN A 44 29.85 22.19 5.60
CA GLN A 44 28.67 21.49 5.09
C GLN A 44 29.09 20.24 4.30
N GLY A 45 28.25 19.21 4.33
CA GLY A 45 28.47 17.96 3.60
C GLY A 45 28.71 16.77 4.52
N THR A 46 29.06 15.65 3.90
CA THR A 46 29.30 14.38 4.58
C THR A 46 30.79 14.16 4.72
N HIS A 47 31.21 13.87 5.94
CA HIS A 47 32.61 13.80 6.34
C HIS A 47 32.92 12.41 6.88
N LEU A 48 34.04 11.83 6.44
CA LEU A 48 34.54 10.55 6.89
C LEU A 48 35.40 10.75 8.13
N LEU A 49 34.96 10.20 9.26
CA LEU A 49 35.80 9.99 10.42
C LEU A 49 36.46 8.63 10.34
N LYS A 50 37.79 8.60 10.45
CA LYS A 50 38.59 7.38 10.43
C LYS A 50 39.45 7.32 11.69
N LEU A 51 39.30 6.24 12.46
CA LEU A 51 40.16 5.94 13.60
C LEU A 51 41.17 4.87 13.20
N THR A 52 42.45 5.11 13.47
CA THR A 52 43.50 4.11 13.29
C THR A 52 44.13 3.76 14.64
N ALA A 53 44.36 2.47 14.89
CA ALA A 53 45.02 1.94 16.07
C ALA A 53 46.31 1.21 15.66
N SER A 54 47.47 1.72 16.07
CA SER A 54 48.78 1.14 15.72
C SER A 54 49.58 0.68 16.94
N ASN A 55 50.01 -0.58 16.95
CA ASN A 55 50.91 -1.12 17.98
C ASN A 55 52.40 -1.07 17.55
N GLY A 56 52.71 -0.36 16.45
CA GLY A 56 54.04 -0.28 15.86
C GLY A 56 54.40 -1.40 14.89
N SER A 57 53.65 -2.50 14.86
CA SER A 57 53.79 -3.60 13.89
C SER A 57 52.57 -3.76 12.98
N GLU A 58 51.38 -3.56 13.55
CA GLU A 58 50.08 -3.69 12.89
C GLU A 58 49.30 -2.38 13.01
N ILE A 59 48.40 -2.14 12.05
CA ILE A 59 47.47 -1.02 12.05
C ILE A 59 46.06 -1.57 11.82
N PHE A 60 45.15 -1.26 12.73
CA PHE A 60 43.72 -1.53 12.61
C PHE A 60 42.98 -0.22 12.35
N GLU A 61 41.88 -0.29 11.62
CA GLU A 61 41.11 0.89 11.21
C GLU A 61 39.62 0.66 11.42
N ASP A 62 38.92 1.71 11.84
CA ASP A 62 37.47 1.78 11.88
C ASP A 62 37.01 3.15 11.37
N SER A 63 35.76 3.26 10.91
CA SER A 63 35.26 4.48 10.30
C SER A 63 33.78 4.74 10.54
N ALA A 64 33.41 6.01 10.57
CA ALA A 64 32.05 6.49 10.63
C ALA A 64 31.87 7.71 9.73
N TYR A 65 30.63 8.00 9.33
CA TYR A 65 30.29 9.24 8.64
C TYR A 65 29.45 10.13 9.55
N TYR A 66 29.68 11.44 9.47
CA TYR A 66 28.73 12.43 9.97
C TYR A 66 28.38 13.40 8.85
N THR A 67 27.21 14.02 8.92
CA THR A 67 26.75 14.95 7.90
C THR A 67 26.36 16.27 8.55
N VAL A 68 26.84 17.36 7.96
CA VAL A 68 26.43 18.71 8.32
C VAL A 68 25.48 19.20 7.24
N ASN A 69 24.22 19.42 7.64
CA ASN A 69 23.16 19.80 6.71
C ASN A 69 23.50 21.08 5.95
N PRO A 70 23.33 21.10 4.61
CA PRO A 70 23.31 22.35 3.85
C PRO A 70 22.17 23.26 4.32
N SER A 71 22.24 24.54 3.96
CA SER A 71 21.09 25.43 4.10
C SER A 71 19.92 24.93 3.26
N ILE A 72 18.70 24.97 3.81
CA ILE A 72 17.47 24.62 3.08
C ILE A 72 17.30 25.61 1.92
N THR A 73 17.12 25.08 0.72
CA THR A 73 16.74 25.87 -0.46
C THR A 73 15.22 25.90 -0.55
N LEU A 74 14.63 27.09 -0.31
CA LEU A 74 13.20 27.32 -0.45
C LEU A 74 12.86 27.60 -1.92
N GLN A 75 12.18 26.66 -2.56
CA GLN A 75 11.78 26.73 -3.95
C GLN A 75 10.64 25.74 -4.21
N ASP A 76 9.62 26.14 -4.97
CA ASP A 76 8.55 25.22 -5.38
C ASP A 76 9.05 24.14 -6.34
N PRO A 77 8.46 22.92 -6.27
CA PRO A 77 8.76 21.85 -7.21
C PRO A 77 8.42 22.25 -8.65
N PRO A 78 9.08 21.64 -9.66
CA PRO A 78 8.77 21.90 -11.07
C PRO A 78 7.27 21.76 -11.36
N SER A 79 6.73 22.72 -12.12
CA SER A 79 5.31 22.73 -12.48
C SER A 79 4.88 21.43 -13.18
N GLY A 80 3.67 20.95 -12.88
CA GLY A 80 3.12 19.72 -13.46
C GLY A 80 3.56 18.42 -12.77
N THR A 81 4.52 18.46 -11.84
CA THR A 81 4.86 17.30 -11.01
C THR A 81 3.79 17.04 -9.94
N LYS A 82 3.70 15.79 -9.46
CA LYS A 82 2.80 15.33 -8.39
C LYS A 82 3.61 14.71 -7.25
N ASN A 83 3.00 14.50 -6.08
CA ASN A 83 3.64 13.73 -5.00
C ASN A 83 3.98 12.30 -5.47
N GLY A 84 5.09 11.76 -4.95
CA GLY A 84 5.70 10.51 -5.39
C GLY A 84 6.76 10.71 -6.47
N ILE A 85 6.98 9.67 -7.29
CA ILE A 85 7.97 9.64 -8.37
C ILE A 85 7.38 10.25 -9.65
N ASN A 86 8.12 11.16 -10.29
CA ASN A 86 7.78 11.73 -11.60
C ASN A 86 8.91 11.41 -12.59
N TYR A 87 8.63 10.57 -13.59
CA TYR A 87 9.58 10.24 -14.66
C TYR A 87 9.57 11.34 -15.72
N ILE A 88 10.60 12.19 -15.77
CA ILE A 88 10.69 13.31 -16.73
C ILE A 88 11.15 12.81 -18.09
N ASN A 89 12.10 11.87 -18.09
CA ASN A 89 12.56 11.11 -19.25
C ASN A 89 13.23 9.82 -18.74
N ASP A 90 13.85 9.05 -19.64
CA ASP A 90 14.44 7.75 -19.32
C ASP A 90 15.67 7.79 -18.37
N SER A 91 16.18 8.98 -18.06
CA SER A 91 17.39 9.19 -17.24
C SER A 91 17.23 10.20 -16.11
N THR A 92 16.05 10.82 -15.99
CA THR A 92 15.79 11.89 -15.02
C THR A 92 14.43 11.71 -14.36
N VAL A 93 14.42 11.80 -13.03
CA VAL A 93 13.21 11.78 -12.21
C VAL A 93 13.12 13.00 -11.31
N VAL A 94 11.91 13.40 -10.94
CA VAL A 94 11.65 14.33 -9.83
C VAL A 94 10.91 13.56 -8.74
N LEU A 95 11.49 13.55 -7.54
CA LEU A 95 10.88 13.00 -6.35
C LEU A 95 10.19 14.11 -5.57
N ARG A 96 8.96 13.85 -5.10
CA ARG A 96 8.19 14.79 -4.27
C ARG A 96 7.58 14.09 -3.07
N LEU A 97 7.92 14.57 -1.89
CA LEU A 97 7.44 14.06 -0.61
C LEU A 97 6.65 15.16 0.10
N PHE A 98 5.35 14.96 0.30
CA PHE A 98 4.58 15.80 1.21
C PHE A 98 4.94 15.42 2.64
N ALA A 99 5.62 16.30 3.35
CA ALA A 99 6.12 16.07 4.71
C ALA A 99 6.27 17.42 5.44
N PRO A 100 5.15 18.12 5.73
CA PRO A 100 5.18 19.36 6.51
C PRO A 100 5.81 19.14 7.89
N GLU A 101 6.39 20.20 8.47
CA GLU A 101 7.02 20.18 9.81
C GLU A 101 8.27 19.29 9.93
N LYS A 102 8.75 18.67 8.83
CA LYS A 102 10.07 18.04 8.79
C LYS A 102 11.15 19.09 8.57
N GLU A 103 12.32 18.88 9.17
CA GLU A 103 13.40 19.87 9.17
C GLU A 103 14.43 19.58 8.09
N HIS A 104 14.73 18.30 7.85
CA HIS A 104 15.77 17.88 6.92
C HIS A 104 15.37 16.60 6.19
N VAL A 105 15.42 16.60 4.86
CA VAL A 105 15.17 15.39 4.08
C VAL A 105 16.28 15.19 3.04
N TYR A 106 16.88 14.00 3.08
CA TYR A 106 17.77 13.51 2.03
C TYR A 106 17.13 12.36 1.26
N VAL A 107 17.60 12.15 0.03
CA VAL A 107 17.35 10.90 -0.69
C VAL A 107 18.60 10.04 -0.62
N ILE A 108 18.46 8.81 -0.13
CA ILE A 108 19.53 7.80 -0.11
C ILE A 108 19.12 6.62 -0.99
N GLY A 109 20.06 6.03 -1.72
CA GLY A 109 19.76 4.93 -2.62
C GLY A 109 20.98 4.42 -3.38
N ASP A 110 20.73 3.58 -4.38
CA ASP A 110 21.79 2.92 -5.15
C ASP A 110 22.76 3.92 -5.83
N PHE A 111 22.27 5.08 -6.23
CA PHE A 111 23.03 6.13 -6.92
C PHE A 111 23.97 6.94 -6.01
N ASN A 112 23.89 6.76 -4.68
CA ASN A 112 24.76 7.44 -3.72
C ASN A 112 25.24 6.52 -2.58
N GLN A 113 25.25 5.21 -2.83
CA GLN A 113 25.67 4.19 -1.88
C GLN A 113 24.96 4.26 -0.53
N TRP A 114 23.69 4.70 -0.52
CA TRP A 114 22.85 4.73 0.67
C TRP A 114 23.35 5.67 1.79
N VAL A 115 24.20 6.64 1.45
CA VAL A 115 24.73 7.64 2.38
C VAL A 115 24.16 9.02 1.99
N PRO A 116 23.70 9.84 2.96
CA PRO A 116 23.30 11.21 2.66
C PRO A 116 24.47 11.99 2.06
N SER A 117 24.18 12.95 1.18
CA SER A 117 25.17 13.91 0.69
C SER A 117 24.47 15.16 0.18
N ALA A 118 25.22 16.27 0.06
CA ALA A 118 24.67 17.56 -0.32
C ALA A 118 23.94 17.55 -1.68
N ASN A 119 24.38 16.72 -2.63
CA ASN A 119 23.74 16.58 -3.95
C ASN A 119 22.35 15.92 -3.88
N TYR A 120 22.03 15.25 -2.78
CA TYR A 120 20.76 14.56 -2.57
C TYR A 120 19.98 15.11 -1.37
N TYR A 121 20.34 16.32 -0.92
CA TYR A 121 19.55 17.08 0.03
C TYR A 121 18.37 17.73 -0.70
N MET A 122 17.15 17.52 -0.21
CA MET A 122 15.94 17.96 -0.90
C MET A 122 15.70 19.46 -0.72
N ASN A 123 15.11 20.09 -1.73
CA ASN A 123 14.57 21.44 -1.63
C ASN A 123 13.23 21.40 -0.89
N LEU A 124 12.84 22.51 -0.27
CA LEU A 124 11.55 22.65 0.41
C LEU A 124 10.69 23.67 -0.34
N SER A 125 9.41 23.36 -0.58
CA SER A 125 8.46 24.26 -1.22
C SER A 125 8.26 25.57 -0.44
N LEU A 126 7.79 26.62 -1.12
CA LEU A 126 7.65 27.94 -0.50
C LEU A 126 6.62 27.98 0.64
N ASP A 127 5.64 27.07 0.60
CA ASP A 127 4.65 26.86 1.67
C ASP A 127 5.17 25.96 2.82
N SER A 128 6.40 25.46 2.73
CA SER A 128 7.04 24.57 3.72
C SER A 128 6.33 23.24 3.97
N THR A 129 5.60 22.71 2.97
CA THR A 129 4.88 21.42 3.10
C THR A 129 5.48 20.26 2.32
N THR A 130 6.22 20.55 1.25
CA THR A 130 6.66 19.55 0.27
C THR A 130 8.15 19.60 0.02
N TRP A 131 8.81 18.48 0.25
CA TRP A 131 10.22 18.27 -0.09
C TRP A 131 10.33 17.73 -1.51
N TRP A 132 11.29 18.21 -2.30
CA TRP A 132 11.50 17.70 -3.65
C TRP A 132 12.96 17.70 -4.10
N LEU A 133 13.29 16.80 -5.04
CA LEU A 133 14.62 16.72 -5.64
C LEU A 133 14.54 16.20 -7.08
N THR A 134 15.36 16.77 -7.96
CA THR A 134 15.59 16.20 -9.30
C THR A 134 16.83 15.32 -9.26
N ILE A 135 16.70 14.08 -9.73
CA ILE A 135 17.81 13.13 -9.87
C ILE A 135 17.98 12.84 -11.36
N GLY A 136 19.13 13.21 -11.91
CA GLY A 136 19.50 12.96 -13.31
C GLY A 136 20.67 11.99 -13.43
N GLY A 137 21.02 11.64 -14.67
CA GLY A 137 22.14 10.73 -14.95
C GLY A 137 21.84 9.27 -14.61
N LEU A 138 20.56 8.90 -14.49
CA LEU A 138 20.14 7.52 -14.31
C LEU A 138 20.28 6.75 -15.63
N THR A 139 20.61 5.47 -15.55
CA THR A 139 20.69 4.59 -16.73
C THR A 139 19.28 4.21 -17.18
N PRO A 140 18.89 4.50 -18.44
CA PRO A 140 17.62 4.05 -19.01
C PRO A 140 17.38 2.55 -18.85
N GLY A 141 16.22 2.17 -18.33
CA GLY A 141 15.80 0.79 -18.13
C GLY A 141 16.39 0.11 -16.90
N GLN A 142 17.23 0.79 -16.11
CA GLN A 142 17.75 0.27 -14.85
C GLN A 142 16.79 0.57 -13.69
N ARG A 143 16.65 -0.37 -12.76
CA ARG A 143 15.94 -0.17 -11.49
C ARG A 143 16.89 0.38 -10.43
N TYR A 144 16.36 1.28 -9.61
CA TYR A 144 17.07 1.87 -8.48
C TYR A 144 16.21 1.78 -7.22
N GLY A 145 16.80 1.30 -6.13
CA GLY A 145 16.26 1.41 -4.79
C GLY A 145 16.55 2.78 -4.18
N TYR A 146 15.58 3.38 -3.48
CA TYR A 146 15.79 4.57 -2.65
C TYR A 146 14.89 4.63 -1.40
N GLN A 147 15.29 5.48 -0.46
CA GLN A 147 14.53 5.90 0.71
C GLN A 147 14.72 7.40 0.94
N TYR A 148 13.76 8.00 1.66
CA TYR A 148 13.95 9.30 2.30
C TYR A 148 14.62 9.09 3.66
N LEU A 149 15.70 9.82 3.92
CA LEU A 149 16.28 9.97 5.26
C LEU A 149 15.80 11.31 5.83
N ILE A 150 14.87 11.23 6.78
CA ILE A 150 14.18 12.36 7.39
C ILE A 150 14.78 12.61 8.78
N ASP A 151 15.11 13.86 9.06
CA ASP A 151 15.59 14.38 10.36
C ASP A 151 16.77 13.58 10.95
N GLY A 152 17.58 12.97 10.08
CA GLY A 152 18.82 12.28 10.41
C GLY A 152 18.68 10.84 10.93
N ASN A 153 17.48 10.38 11.27
CA ASN A 153 17.27 9.07 11.90
C ASN A 153 16.20 8.20 11.21
N LEU A 154 15.24 8.80 10.52
CA LEU A 154 14.08 8.09 10.01
C LEU A 154 14.27 7.75 8.52
N LYS A 155 14.38 6.46 8.21
CA LYS A 155 14.49 5.96 6.83
C LYS A 155 13.16 5.38 6.38
N LEU A 156 12.55 5.99 5.36
CA LEU A 156 11.24 5.57 4.86
C LEU A 156 11.26 5.41 3.35
N ALA A 157 10.58 4.37 2.87
CA ALA A 157 10.13 4.32 1.48
C ALA A 157 9.12 5.44 1.21
N ASP A 158 8.92 5.75 -0.06
CA ASP A 158 7.92 6.69 -0.52
C ASP A 158 6.49 6.20 -0.20
N PRO A 159 5.64 7.01 0.46
CA PRO A 159 4.22 6.66 0.68
C PRO A 159 3.44 6.28 -0.58
N LEU A 160 3.85 6.80 -1.74
CA LEU A 160 3.24 6.59 -3.05
C LEU A 160 4.09 5.65 -3.92
N SER A 161 4.95 4.85 -3.30
CA SER A 161 5.73 3.82 -3.98
C SER A 161 4.80 2.81 -4.68
N SER A 162 5.04 2.54 -5.96
CA SER A 162 4.32 1.50 -6.71
C SER A 162 4.98 0.12 -6.62
N LEU A 163 6.20 0.05 -6.08
CA LEU A 163 6.94 -1.19 -5.86
C LEU A 163 7.91 -0.99 -4.70
N ILE A 164 7.89 -1.91 -3.74
CA ILE A 164 8.74 -1.85 -2.55
C ILE A 164 9.57 -3.12 -2.42
N LEU A 165 10.74 -3.00 -1.80
CA LEU A 165 11.53 -4.14 -1.33
C LEU A 165 11.28 -4.36 0.16
N ASP A 166 11.04 -5.60 0.53
CA ASP A 166 10.96 -6.07 1.91
C ASP A 166 12.11 -7.03 2.20
N LYS A 167 13.02 -6.61 3.07
CA LYS A 167 14.16 -7.42 3.51
C LYS A 167 13.76 -8.80 4.02
N ASN A 168 12.63 -8.90 4.71
CA ASN A 168 12.25 -10.10 5.47
C ASN A 168 11.44 -11.08 4.62
N ASN A 169 10.67 -10.59 3.65
CA ASN A 169 9.70 -11.41 2.91
C ASN A 169 10.11 -11.70 1.46
N ASP A 170 10.94 -10.86 0.83
CA ASP A 170 11.22 -10.95 -0.61
C ASP A 170 12.01 -12.20 -1.00
N ALA A 171 12.88 -12.68 -0.11
CA ALA A 171 13.72 -13.86 -0.36
C ALA A 171 12.91 -15.15 -0.59
N ALA A 172 11.65 -15.19 -0.14
CA ALA A 172 10.76 -16.34 -0.33
C ALA A 172 10.04 -16.34 -1.69
N ILE A 173 10.13 -15.25 -2.46
CA ILE A 173 9.44 -15.12 -3.74
C ILE A 173 10.21 -15.89 -4.83
N GLY A 174 9.59 -16.93 -5.37
CA GLY A 174 10.20 -17.77 -6.40
C GLY A 174 10.33 -17.07 -7.76
N ALA A 175 11.31 -17.51 -8.55
CA ALA A 175 11.58 -16.96 -9.89
C ALA A 175 10.41 -17.09 -10.88
N LEU A 176 9.47 -18.02 -10.65
CA LEU A 176 8.24 -18.13 -11.45
C LEU A 176 7.26 -16.97 -11.23
N THR A 177 7.33 -16.32 -10.07
CA THR A 177 6.47 -15.20 -9.69
C THR A 177 7.17 -13.87 -9.97
N ASN A 178 8.44 -13.76 -9.59
CA ASN A 178 9.27 -12.60 -9.86
C ASN A 178 10.65 -13.06 -10.38
N PRO A 179 10.86 -13.12 -11.70
CA PRO A 179 12.06 -13.73 -12.29
C PRO A 179 13.32 -12.89 -12.11
N ASN A 180 13.17 -11.57 -12.03
CA ASN A 180 14.27 -10.62 -11.96
C ASN A 180 13.99 -9.56 -10.88
N PRO A 181 13.93 -9.93 -9.59
CA PRO A 181 13.72 -8.98 -8.51
C PRO A 181 14.92 -8.03 -8.41
N HIS A 182 14.66 -6.78 -8.06
CA HIS A 182 15.74 -5.87 -7.67
C HIS A 182 16.20 -6.25 -6.24
N PRO A 183 17.51 -6.41 -5.99
CA PRO A 183 17.99 -6.92 -4.70
C PRO A 183 17.81 -5.89 -3.58
N TYR A 184 17.46 -6.35 -2.39
CA TYR A 184 17.50 -5.50 -1.19
C TYR A 184 18.95 -5.12 -0.86
N PRO A 185 19.26 -3.85 -0.52
CA PRO A 185 20.60 -3.36 -0.20
C PRO A 185 21.07 -3.78 1.21
N ILE A 186 21.33 -5.07 1.40
CA ILE A 186 21.71 -5.66 2.69
C ILE A 186 22.97 -4.98 3.25
N GLY A 187 22.93 -4.61 4.53
CA GLY A 187 24.04 -3.97 5.24
C GLY A 187 24.17 -2.47 4.99
N LEU A 188 23.46 -1.92 4.01
CA LEU A 188 23.49 -0.49 3.69
C LEU A 188 22.28 0.26 4.26
N THR A 189 21.12 -0.42 4.36
CA THR A 189 19.92 0.20 4.94
C THR A 189 19.00 -0.78 5.68
N THR A 190 17.95 -0.23 6.30
CA THR A 190 16.89 -0.91 7.05
C THR A 190 15.52 -0.40 6.63
N GLY A 191 14.47 -1.18 6.90
CA GLY A 191 13.09 -0.84 6.54
C GLY A 191 12.76 -1.10 5.08
N PHE A 192 11.61 -0.63 4.62
CA PHE A 192 11.19 -0.79 3.23
C PHE A 192 11.93 0.15 2.30
N VAL A 193 12.20 -0.30 1.08
CA VAL A 193 12.88 0.48 0.03
C VAL A 193 11.94 0.68 -1.15
N THR A 194 11.80 1.90 -1.63
CA THR A 194 11.09 2.17 -2.88
C THR A 194 11.94 1.78 -4.07
N VAL A 195 11.32 1.19 -5.10
CA VAL A 195 11.99 0.91 -6.38
C VAL A 195 11.44 1.84 -7.46
N MET A 196 12.31 2.62 -8.07
CA MET A 196 12.01 3.38 -9.30
C MET A 196 12.61 2.69 -10.52
N HIS A 197 11.98 2.87 -11.69
CA HIS A 197 12.41 2.23 -12.95
C HIS A 197 12.35 3.23 -14.12
N PRO A 198 13.26 4.22 -14.18
CA PRO A 198 13.32 5.18 -15.28
C PRO A 198 13.58 4.46 -16.61
N GLY A 199 12.88 4.88 -17.66
CA GLY A 199 12.96 4.23 -18.98
C GLY A 199 12.37 2.81 -19.02
N ALA A 200 11.50 2.44 -18.08
CA ALA A 200 10.75 1.20 -18.16
C ALA A 200 9.89 1.16 -19.43
N THR A 201 9.93 0.05 -20.15
CA THR A 201 9.07 -0.14 -21.32
C THR A 201 7.60 -0.20 -20.88
N ALA A 202 6.77 0.66 -21.47
CA ALA A 202 5.34 0.64 -21.24
C ALA A 202 4.72 -0.70 -21.68
N TYR A 203 3.74 -1.18 -20.93
CA TYR A 203 2.98 -2.37 -21.31
C TYR A 203 2.12 -2.06 -22.54
N THR A 204 2.14 -2.95 -23.53
CA THR A 204 1.33 -2.80 -24.75
C THR A 204 0.03 -3.59 -24.60
N TRP A 205 -1.04 -2.89 -24.25
CA TRP A 205 -2.40 -3.45 -24.13
C TRP A 205 -2.88 -4.03 -25.45
N GLN A 206 -3.39 -5.26 -25.42
CA GLN A 206 -3.93 -5.95 -26.60
C GLN A 206 -5.44 -5.72 -26.76
N ASN A 207 -6.18 -5.57 -25.66
CA ASN A 207 -7.65 -5.51 -25.67
C ASN A 207 -8.18 -4.09 -25.42
N THR A 208 -7.78 -3.12 -26.25
CA THR A 208 -8.10 -1.70 -26.05
C THR A 208 -9.55 -1.30 -26.35
N ASN A 209 -10.33 -2.19 -26.96
CA ASN A 209 -11.75 -1.95 -27.30
C ASN A 209 -12.71 -2.61 -26.30
N PHE A 210 -12.20 -3.10 -25.17
CA PHE A 210 -13.03 -3.68 -24.12
C PHE A 210 -14.04 -2.65 -23.60
N THR A 211 -15.27 -3.10 -23.41
CA THR A 211 -16.35 -2.32 -22.79
C THR A 211 -16.83 -3.10 -21.59
N ALA A 212 -16.69 -2.51 -20.40
CA ALA A 212 -17.15 -3.13 -19.16
C ALA A 212 -18.68 -3.30 -19.17
N PRO A 213 -19.22 -4.37 -18.54
CA PRO A 213 -20.66 -4.56 -18.38
C PRO A 213 -21.36 -3.35 -17.74
N GLU A 214 -22.66 -3.16 -17.99
CA GLU A 214 -23.40 -2.15 -17.22
C GLU A 214 -23.54 -2.58 -15.75
N ASN A 215 -23.63 -1.62 -14.82
CA ASN A 215 -23.78 -1.88 -13.38
C ASN A 215 -24.85 -2.95 -13.05
N LYS A 216 -25.99 -2.91 -13.76
CA LYS A 216 -27.12 -3.81 -13.55
C LYS A 216 -26.92 -5.24 -14.07
N ASP A 217 -25.92 -5.45 -14.92
CA ASP A 217 -25.64 -6.72 -15.59
C ASP A 217 -24.41 -7.42 -14.98
N LEU A 218 -23.83 -6.87 -13.91
CA LEU A 218 -22.65 -7.41 -13.26
C LEU A 218 -22.91 -8.77 -12.59
N LEU A 219 -22.06 -9.74 -12.95
CA LEU A 219 -21.92 -11.06 -12.35
C LEU A 219 -20.48 -11.18 -11.85
N ILE A 220 -20.30 -10.81 -10.59
CA ILE A 220 -18.99 -10.67 -9.95
C ILE A 220 -18.57 -12.00 -9.33
N TYR A 221 -17.31 -12.38 -9.54
CA TYR A 221 -16.66 -13.45 -8.82
C TYR A 221 -15.51 -12.88 -7.99
N GLU A 222 -15.65 -12.91 -6.67
CA GLU A 222 -14.63 -12.46 -5.74
C GLU A 222 -13.49 -13.49 -5.63
N VAL A 223 -12.24 -13.03 -5.72
CA VAL A 223 -11.04 -13.88 -5.75
C VAL A 223 -9.98 -13.36 -4.78
N LEU A 224 -9.60 -14.22 -3.84
CA LEU A 224 -8.32 -14.14 -3.14
C LEU A 224 -7.26 -14.94 -3.89
N VAL A 225 -6.29 -14.28 -4.54
CA VAL A 225 -5.24 -14.94 -5.34
C VAL A 225 -4.53 -16.05 -4.55
N ARG A 226 -4.24 -15.78 -3.27
CA ARG A 226 -3.52 -16.67 -2.35
C ARG A 226 -4.21 -18.02 -2.12
N ASP A 227 -5.53 -18.04 -2.07
CA ASP A 227 -6.31 -19.22 -1.70
C ASP A 227 -6.99 -19.86 -2.92
N PHE A 228 -7.19 -19.08 -3.97
CA PHE A 228 -7.78 -19.56 -5.21
C PHE A 228 -6.82 -20.44 -6.04
N VAL A 229 -5.56 -20.02 -6.16
CA VAL A 229 -4.54 -20.78 -6.91
C VAL A 229 -3.41 -21.24 -5.99
N GLN A 230 -3.10 -22.54 -6.02
CA GLN A 230 -2.08 -23.14 -5.15
C GLN A 230 -0.70 -22.47 -5.25
N LYS A 231 -0.34 -21.99 -6.44
CA LYS A 231 0.94 -21.30 -6.70
C LYS A 231 0.93 -19.81 -6.30
N ARG A 232 -0.23 -19.27 -5.90
CA ARG A 232 -0.39 -17.91 -5.36
C ARG A 232 0.19 -16.82 -6.26
N ASN A 233 -0.01 -16.92 -7.58
CA ASN A 233 0.54 -15.95 -8.51
C ASN A 233 -0.37 -15.67 -9.70
N TYR A 234 -0.18 -14.50 -10.31
CA TYR A 234 -0.99 -14.02 -11.42
C TYR A 234 -0.89 -14.90 -12.66
N GLN A 235 0.26 -15.52 -12.94
CA GLN A 235 0.37 -16.46 -14.06
C GLN A 235 -0.62 -17.61 -13.91
N THR A 236 -0.67 -18.23 -12.73
CA THR A 236 -1.59 -19.35 -12.50
C THR A 236 -3.04 -18.88 -12.49
N LEU A 237 -3.31 -17.66 -12.03
CA LEU A 237 -4.64 -17.07 -12.12
C LEU A 237 -5.07 -16.86 -13.59
N ILE A 238 -4.19 -16.36 -14.45
CA ILE A 238 -4.41 -16.24 -15.90
C ILE A 238 -4.77 -17.61 -16.49
N ASP A 239 -4.05 -18.66 -16.11
CA ASP A 239 -4.28 -20.03 -16.59
C ASP A 239 -5.68 -20.57 -16.20
N THR A 240 -6.35 -19.97 -15.22
CA THR A 240 -7.73 -20.32 -14.82
C THR A 240 -8.83 -19.53 -15.53
N LEU A 241 -8.50 -18.52 -16.33
CA LEU A 241 -9.51 -17.63 -16.92
C LEU A 241 -10.48 -18.37 -17.84
N ASP A 242 -10.07 -19.44 -18.50
CA ASP A 242 -10.97 -20.28 -19.31
C ASP A 242 -12.04 -21.00 -18.46
N TYR A 243 -11.76 -21.27 -17.18
CA TYR A 243 -12.76 -21.80 -16.25
C TYR A 243 -13.74 -20.71 -15.82
N LEU A 244 -13.23 -19.52 -15.48
CA LEU A 244 -14.05 -18.39 -15.05
C LEU A 244 -14.96 -17.89 -16.18
N ASP A 245 -14.45 -17.80 -17.41
CA ASP A 245 -15.24 -17.49 -18.60
C ASP A 245 -16.37 -18.51 -18.82
N LYS A 246 -16.08 -19.81 -18.72
CA LYS A 246 -17.10 -20.87 -18.80
C LYS A 246 -18.14 -20.83 -17.69
N LEU A 247 -17.78 -20.33 -16.51
CA LEU A 247 -18.72 -20.14 -15.41
C LEU A 247 -19.77 -19.06 -15.75
N GLY A 248 -19.47 -18.17 -16.69
CA GLY A 248 -20.37 -17.13 -17.17
C GLY A 248 -20.30 -15.83 -16.36
N ILE A 249 -19.23 -15.63 -15.59
CA ILE A 249 -18.98 -14.38 -14.88
C ILE A 249 -18.56 -13.31 -15.90
N ASN A 250 -18.79 -12.04 -15.58
CA ASN A 250 -18.34 -10.93 -16.42
C ASN A 250 -17.54 -9.87 -15.64
N ALA A 251 -17.28 -10.11 -14.36
CA ALA A 251 -16.36 -9.34 -13.56
C ALA A 251 -15.64 -10.23 -12.53
N ILE A 252 -14.37 -9.96 -12.31
CA ILE A 252 -13.60 -10.48 -11.18
C ILE A 252 -13.39 -9.33 -10.19
N GLU A 253 -13.78 -9.53 -8.93
CA GLU A 253 -13.38 -8.67 -7.84
C GLU A 253 -12.17 -9.30 -7.15
N LEU A 254 -11.01 -8.65 -7.26
CA LEU A 254 -9.82 -9.08 -6.56
C LEU A 254 -9.82 -8.51 -5.16
N MET A 255 -9.83 -9.39 -4.15
CA MET A 255 -9.49 -9.02 -2.78
C MET A 255 -8.13 -8.30 -2.75
N PRO A 256 -7.85 -7.45 -1.74
CA PRO A 256 -6.85 -6.40 -1.87
C PRO A 256 -5.48 -6.91 -2.37
N PRO A 257 -5.07 -6.53 -3.60
CA PRO A 257 -3.83 -7.01 -4.21
C PRO A 257 -2.63 -6.11 -3.88
N GLY A 258 -2.85 -5.04 -3.11
CA GLY A 258 -1.81 -4.10 -2.69
C GLY A 258 -0.94 -4.66 -1.57
N GLU A 259 0.23 -4.06 -1.33
CA GLU A 259 1.18 -4.48 -0.29
C GLU A 259 0.61 -4.28 1.13
N PHE A 260 0.81 -5.27 2.00
CA PHE A 260 0.20 -5.35 3.33
C PHE A 260 1.12 -6.00 4.37
N GLU A 261 0.89 -5.68 5.64
CA GLU A 261 1.76 -6.15 6.72
C GLU A 261 1.73 -7.66 6.93
N ASN A 262 2.91 -8.21 7.25
CA ASN A 262 3.14 -9.59 7.69
C ASN A 262 2.67 -10.67 6.71
N ASN A 263 2.20 -10.28 5.53
CA ASN A 263 1.75 -11.18 4.50
C ASN A 263 0.63 -12.13 4.97
N GLU A 264 -0.14 -11.80 6.02
CA GLU A 264 -1.18 -12.67 6.61
C GLU A 264 -2.39 -11.88 7.14
N SER A 265 -3.09 -11.19 6.23
CA SER A 265 -4.35 -10.48 6.53
C SER A 265 -5.34 -10.44 5.36
N TRP A 266 -5.11 -11.28 4.34
CA TRP A 266 -5.82 -11.24 3.06
C TRP A 266 -5.75 -9.90 2.31
N GLY A 267 -4.80 -9.03 2.68
CA GLY A 267 -4.63 -7.71 2.11
C GLY A 267 -5.24 -6.58 2.95
N TYR A 268 -6.04 -6.89 3.97
CA TYR A 268 -6.73 -5.88 4.80
C TYR A 268 -5.85 -5.18 5.84
N ASN A 269 -4.53 -5.38 5.82
CA ASN A 269 -3.59 -4.62 6.67
C ASN A 269 -2.67 -3.77 5.79
N PRO A 270 -3.19 -2.80 5.01
CA PRO A 270 -2.43 -2.16 3.96
C PRO A 270 -1.26 -1.36 4.52
N SER A 271 -0.10 -1.50 3.85
CA SER A 271 1.12 -0.76 4.15
C SER A 271 1.44 0.26 3.06
N PHE A 272 1.23 -0.09 1.78
CA PHE A 272 1.46 0.82 0.63
C PHE A 272 0.35 0.68 -0.42
N HIS A 273 -0.59 1.62 -0.44
CA HIS A 273 -1.79 1.51 -1.28
C HIS A 273 -1.54 1.60 -2.80
N MET A 274 -0.38 2.10 -3.25
CA MET A 274 0.02 2.07 -4.67
C MET A 274 0.89 0.88 -5.04
N ALA A 275 1.48 0.19 -4.05
CA ALA A 275 2.36 -0.93 -4.31
C ALA A 275 1.52 -2.19 -4.51
N LEU A 276 1.72 -2.87 -5.63
CA LEU A 276 1.19 -4.21 -5.83
C LEU A 276 1.96 -5.19 -4.93
N ASP A 277 1.28 -6.12 -4.30
CA ASP A 277 1.94 -7.22 -3.58
C ASP A 277 2.67 -8.12 -4.58
N LYS A 278 3.99 -7.96 -4.58
CA LYS A 278 4.94 -8.70 -5.42
C LYS A 278 4.99 -10.19 -5.09
N TYR A 279 4.40 -10.63 -3.97
CA TYR A 279 4.19 -12.05 -3.67
C TYR A 279 3.28 -12.72 -4.71
N TYR A 280 2.40 -11.97 -5.38
CA TYR A 280 1.54 -12.49 -6.44
C TYR A 280 2.14 -12.35 -7.85
N GLY A 281 3.09 -11.44 -8.06
CA GLY A 281 3.82 -11.29 -9.32
C GLY A 281 4.27 -9.87 -9.61
N THR A 282 4.85 -9.68 -10.79
CA THR A 282 5.31 -8.35 -11.22
C THR A 282 4.15 -7.46 -11.66
N PRO A 283 4.31 -6.12 -11.63
CA PRO A 283 3.36 -5.18 -12.23
C PRO A 283 2.99 -5.53 -13.68
N GLN A 284 3.95 -5.97 -14.49
CA GLN A 284 3.71 -6.39 -15.88
C GLN A 284 2.79 -7.62 -15.96
N LYS A 285 2.96 -8.60 -15.06
CA LYS A 285 2.11 -9.79 -15.04
C LYS A 285 0.70 -9.48 -14.56
N PHE A 286 0.52 -8.50 -13.67
CA PHE A 286 -0.81 -8.02 -13.30
C PHE A 286 -1.52 -7.31 -14.47
N LYS A 287 -0.80 -6.47 -15.23
CA LYS A 287 -1.34 -5.88 -16.46
C LYS A 287 -1.76 -6.92 -17.48
N GLU A 288 -0.95 -7.97 -17.66
CA GLU A 288 -1.29 -9.11 -18.51
C GLU A 288 -2.54 -9.86 -18.02
N PHE A 289 -2.72 -9.99 -16.71
CA PHE A 289 -3.95 -10.56 -16.13
C PHE A 289 -5.17 -9.71 -16.47
N VAL A 290 -5.12 -8.40 -16.23
CA VAL A 290 -6.22 -7.48 -16.58
C VAL A 290 -6.53 -7.52 -18.07
N ASP A 291 -5.50 -7.44 -18.93
CA ASP A 291 -5.63 -7.50 -20.38
C ASP A 291 -6.26 -8.84 -20.84
N SER A 292 -5.87 -9.96 -20.19
CA SER A 292 -6.42 -11.28 -20.48
C SER A 292 -7.89 -11.43 -20.06
N CYS A 293 -8.31 -10.76 -18.98
CA CYS A 293 -9.71 -10.66 -18.57
C CYS A 293 -10.52 -9.83 -19.59
N HIS A 294 -9.99 -8.67 -20.00
CA HIS A 294 -10.60 -7.81 -21.00
C HIS A 294 -10.83 -8.51 -22.33
N GLY A 295 -9.87 -9.33 -22.79
CA GLY A 295 -10.03 -10.17 -23.99
C GLY A 295 -11.13 -11.23 -23.91
N ARG A 296 -11.64 -11.51 -22.71
CA ARG A 296 -12.78 -12.41 -22.43
C ARG A 296 -14.06 -11.67 -22.07
N GLY A 297 -14.08 -10.34 -22.15
CA GLY A 297 -15.24 -9.56 -21.73
C GLY A 297 -15.43 -9.50 -20.20
N ILE A 298 -14.38 -9.79 -19.43
CA ILE A 298 -14.40 -9.83 -17.97
C ILE A 298 -13.77 -8.53 -17.44
N ALA A 299 -14.53 -7.75 -16.68
CA ALA A 299 -14.02 -6.59 -15.96
C ALA A 299 -13.18 -6.99 -14.75
N VAL A 300 -12.21 -6.16 -14.36
CA VAL A 300 -11.43 -6.35 -13.13
C VAL A 300 -11.70 -5.21 -12.15
N ILE A 301 -12.23 -5.57 -11.00
CA ILE A 301 -12.53 -4.67 -9.87
C ILE A 301 -11.50 -4.97 -8.78
N VAL A 302 -10.88 -3.93 -8.22
CA VAL A 302 -9.91 -4.09 -7.14
C VAL A 302 -10.54 -3.66 -5.82
N ASP A 303 -10.50 -4.55 -4.84
CA ASP A 303 -10.84 -4.18 -3.48
C ASP A 303 -9.74 -3.31 -2.86
N MET A 304 -10.13 -2.19 -2.28
CA MET A 304 -9.23 -1.13 -1.84
C MET A 304 -9.60 -0.66 -0.43
N VAL A 305 -8.68 -0.88 0.49
CA VAL A 305 -8.85 -0.58 1.92
C VAL A 305 -8.32 0.82 2.17
N LEU A 306 -9.22 1.78 2.37
CA LEU A 306 -8.87 3.20 2.59
C LEU A 306 -9.50 3.79 3.85
N ASN A 307 -10.14 2.99 4.68
CA ASN A 307 -10.56 3.38 6.02
C ASN A 307 -9.35 3.49 6.97
N HIS A 308 -8.32 2.67 6.78
CA HIS A 308 -7.15 2.65 7.66
C HIS A 308 -5.86 2.26 6.94
N ALA A 309 -4.73 2.44 7.64
CA ALA A 309 -3.43 1.88 7.28
C ALA A 309 -2.76 1.24 8.50
N PHE A 310 -1.71 0.45 8.30
CA PHE A 310 -0.99 -0.19 9.39
C PHE A 310 0.41 0.41 9.65
N GLY A 311 1.09 -0.08 10.69
CA GLY A 311 2.29 0.51 11.27
C GLY A 311 3.53 0.53 10.39
N GLN A 312 3.58 -0.21 9.30
CA GLN A 312 4.62 -0.22 8.27
C GLN A 312 4.40 0.89 7.24
N ASN A 313 3.23 1.53 7.24
CA ASN A 313 2.93 2.63 6.33
C ASN A 313 3.86 3.83 6.62
N PRO A 314 4.55 4.40 5.62
CA PRO A 314 5.45 5.52 5.83
C PRO A 314 4.79 6.77 6.42
N MET A 315 3.53 7.06 6.10
CA MET A 315 2.82 8.25 6.61
C MET A 315 2.47 8.12 8.09
N VAL A 316 2.24 6.89 8.57
CA VAL A 316 2.08 6.61 10.00
C VAL A 316 3.41 6.82 10.73
N ASN A 317 4.49 6.19 10.24
CA ASN A 317 5.83 6.29 10.84
C ASN A 317 6.40 7.71 10.83
N MET A 318 6.12 8.47 9.76
CA MET A 318 6.62 9.82 9.58
C MET A 318 6.18 10.75 10.72
N TYR A 319 4.99 10.53 11.28
CA TYR A 319 4.46 11.32 12.40
C TYR A 319 4.00 10.38 13.51
N TRP A 320 4.95 9.65 14.09
CA TRP A 320 4.70 8.72 15.18
C TRP A 320 4.87 9.39 16.55
N ASP A 321 3.85 9.32 17.40
CA ASP A 321 3.94 9.68 18.81
C ASP A 321 4.33 8.43 19.61
N ALA A 322 5.63 8.28 19.83
CA ALA A 322 6.19 7.15 20.56
C ALA A 322 5.74 7.08 22.03
N VAL A 323 5.35 8.21 22.64
CA VAL A 323 4.92 8.25 24.05
C VAL A 323 3.55 7.58 24.20
N ASN A 324 2.64 7.83 23.26
CA ASN A 324 1.27 7.29 23.28
C ASN A 324 1.06 6.11 22.33
N ASN A 325 2.10 5.68 21.61
CA ASN A 325 2.07 4.56 20.66
C ASN A 325 0.95 4.69 19.61
N ARG A 326 0.89 5.85 18.95
CA ARG A 326 -0.16 6.21 17.98
C ARG A 326 0.34 7.26 16.98
N PRO A 327 -0.38 7.52 15.88
CA PRO A 327 -0.13 8.69 15.05
C PRO A 327 -0.19 9.97 15.89
N ALA A 328 0.77 10.87 15.68
CA ALA A 328 0.80 12.14 16.39
C ALA A 328 -0.42 13.01 16.01
N ALA A 329 -0.82 13.91 16.91
CA ALA A 329 -1.97 14.79 16.70
C ALA A 329 -1.82 15.72 15.48
N ASN A 330 -0.58 16.04 15.10
CA ASN A 330 -0.23 16.81 13.91
C ASN A 330 0.02 15.95 12.67
N ASN A 331 -0.23 14.63 12.70
CA ASN A 331 -0.11 13.80 11.50
C ASN A 331 -1.02 14.39 10.40
N PRO A 332 -0.57 14.64 9.16
CA PRO A 332 -1.41 15.29 8.16
C PRO A 332 -2.58 14.44 7.63
N TRP A 333 -2.53 13.12 7.80
CA TRP A 333 -3.48 12.19 7.19
C TRP A 333 -4.34 11.43 8.19
N PHE A 334 -3.77 11.06 9.35
CA PHE A 334 -4.42 10.14 10.27
C PHE A 334 -5.04 10.83 11.47
N ASN A 335 -6.15 10.28 11.95
CA ASN A 335 -6.64 10.57 13.29
C ASN A 335 -5.66 9.99 14.32
N ALA A 336 -5.29 10.80 15.33
CA ALA A 336 -4.46 10.30 16.44
C ALA A 336 -5.21 9.28 17.31
N ILE A 337 -6.55 9.40 17.37
CA ILE A 337 -7.45 8.47 18.05
C ILE A 337 -8.56 8.15 17.07
N CYS A 338 -8.79 6.85 16.84
CA CYS A 338 -9.87 6.38 15.99
C CYS A 338 -11.24 6.89 16.53
N PRO A 339 -12.08 7.52 15.71
CA PRO A 339 -13.32 8.14 16.18
C PRO A 339 -14.51 7.17 16.29
N HIS A 340 -14.37 5.90 15.90
CA HIS A 340 -15.48 4.93 15.79
C HIS A 340 -15.19 3.56 16.44
N GLU A 341 -14.59 3.56 17.64
CA GLU A 341 -14.45 2.36 18.48
C GLU A 341 -15.79 1.59 18.64
N PRO A 342 -15.81 0.24 18.57
CA PRO A 342 -14.67 -0.68 18.43
C PRO A 342 -14.23 -0.97 16.98
N TYR A 343 -14.75 -0.24 15.99
CA TYR A 343 -14.50 -0.49 14.57
C TYR A 343 -13.23 0.24 14.10
N CYS A 344 -12.10 -0.18 14.66
CA CYS A 344 -10.77 0.39 14.45
C CYS A 344 -9.76 -0.74 14.22
N TRP A 345 -9.54 -1.15 12.97
CA TRP A 345 -8.63 -2.26 12.63
C TRP A 345 -7.16 -1.85 12.59
N GLY A 346 -6.89 -0.62 12.17
CA GLY A 346 -5.55 -0.03 12.10
C GLY A 346 -5.58 1.46 12.43
N TYR A 347 -4.62 2.21 11.90
CA TYR A 347 -4.57 3.65 12.03
C TYR A 347 -5.53 4.31 11.07
N ASP A 348 -6.50 5.03 11.63
CA ASP A 348 -7.65 5.58 10.94
C ASP A 348 -7.30 6.83 10.12
N PHE A 349 -7.68 6.83 8.84
CA PHE A 349 -7.53 8.00 7.99
C PHE A 349 -8.55 9.08 8.34
N ASP A 350 -8.11 10.32 8.41
CA ASP A 350 -9.02 11.47 8.47
C ASP A 350 -9.39 11.91 7.04
N HIS A 351 -10.47 11.36 6.49
CA HIS A 351 -10.94 11.67 5.12
C HIS A 351 -11.39 13.13 4.93
N THR A 352 -11.49 13.92 6.00
CA THR A 352 -11.83 15.33 5.91
C THR A 352 -10.63 16.21 5.54
N ARG A 353 -9.40 15.74 5.81
CA ARG A 353 -8.16 16.47 5.54
C ARG A 353 -7.81 16.49 4.06
N GLN A 354 -7.26 17.61 3.59
CA GLN A 354 -6.86 17.75 2.20
C GLN A 354 -5.75 16.77 1.81
N ALA A 355 -4.77 16.56 2.69
CA ALA A 355 -3.68 15.61 2.44
C ALA A 355 -4.18 14.17 2.23
N THR A 356 -5.21 13.75 2.98
CA THR A 356 -5.87 12.44 2.80
C THR A 356 -6.63 12.36 1.49
N LYS A 357 -7.36 13.41 1.11
CA LYS A 357 -8.06 13.47 -0.19
C LYS A 357 -7.07 13.37 -1.34
N ASP A 358 -6.00 14.17 -1.32
CA ASP A 358 -4.96 14.17 -2.35
C ASP A 358 -4.26 12.81 -2.46
N TYR A 359 -4.01 12.14 -1.32
CA TYR A 359 -3.43 10.81 -1.28
C TYR A 359 -4.35 9.77 -1.92
N ILE A 360 -5.62 9.70 -1.49
CA ILE A 360 -6.62 8.76 -2.01
C ILE A 360 -6.85 8.98 -3.51
N ASP A 361 -6.93 10.24 -3.94
CA ASP A 361 -7.11 10.59 -5.34
C ASP A 361 -5.91 10.15 -6.17
N ARG A 362 -4.69 10.29 -5.63
CA ARG A 362 -3.48 9.81 -6.30
C ARG A 362 -3.46 8.29 -6.41
N VAL A 363 -3.82 7.57 -5.35
CA VAL A 363 -3.91 6.10 -5.31
C VAL A 363 -4.92 5.61 -6.35
N THR A 364 -6.16 6.08 -6.27
CA THR A 364 -7.25 5.63 -7.15
C THR A 364 -6.98 5.95 -8.62
N SER A 365 -6.48 7.15 -8.92
CA SER A 365 -6.07 7.50 -10.28
C SER A 365 -4.96 6.58 -10.79
N PHE A 366 -3.96 6.29 -9.95
CA PHE A 366 -2.83 5.43 -10.34
C PHE A 366 -3.31 4.03 -10.73
N TRP A 367 -4.18 3.38 -9.95
CA TRP A 367 -4.64 2.03 -10.29
C TRP A 367 -5.43 1.99 -11.61
N LEU A 368 -6.26 3.01 -11.88
CA LEU A 368 -6.99 3.12 -13.14
C LEU A 368 -6.05 3.37 -14.33
N GLU A 369 -5.08 4.27 -14.18
CA GLU A 369 -4.16 4.67 -15.26
C GLU A 369 -3.09 3.60 -15.54
N GLU A 370 -2.46 3.05 -14.49
CA GLU A 370 -1.31 2.15 -14.61
C GLU A 370 -1.73 0.72 -14.95
N TYR A 371 -2.82 0.25 -14.33
CA TYR A 371 -3.26 -1.14 -14.43
C TYR A 371 -4.56 -1.32 -15.21
N ASN A 372 -5.18 -0.24 -15.69
CA ASN A 372 -6.40 -0.27 -16.51
C ASN A 372 -7.55 -1.09 -15.88
N ILE A 373 -7.62 -1.16 -14.56
CA ILE A 373 -8.75 -1.82 -13.87
C ILE A 373 -10.05 -1.07 -14.15
N ASP A 374 -11.18 -1.71 -13.91
CA ASP A 374 -12.51 -1.23 -14.28
C ASP A 374 -13.30 -0.62 -13.13
N GLY A 375 -12.74 -0.65 -11.92
CA GLY A 375 -13.32 0.01 -10.76
C GLY A 375 -12.78 -0.53 -9.45
N PHE A 376 -13.43 -0.10 -8.38
CA PHE A 376 -13.05 -0.46 -7.02
C PHE A 376 -14.25 -1.00 -6.23
N ARG A 377 -13.98 -1.95 -5.34
CA ARG A 377 -14.71 -2.06 -4.08
C ARG A 377 -13.93 -1.26 -3.05
N PHE A 378 -14.62 -0.43 -2.27
CA PHE A 378 -14.03 0.22 -1.09
C PHE A 378 -14.50 -0.51 0.16
N ASP A 379 -13.52 -1.05 0.88
CA ASP A 379 -13.71 -1.69 2.17
C ASP A 379 -14.13 -0.69 3.24
N TYR A 380 -15.09 -1.10 4.06
CA TYR A 380 -15.63 -0.42 5.22
C TYR A 380 -15.79 1.10 5.04
N THR A 381 -16.52 1.51 4.02
CA THR A 381 -16.75 2.94 3.73
C THR A 381 -17.57 3.65 4.81
N LYS A 382 -18.23 2.90 5.70
CA LYS A 382 -18.90 3.42 6.90
C LYS A 382 -17.97 4.26 7.77
N GLY A 383 -16.68 3.88 7.82
CA GLY A 383 -15.63 4.55 8.58
C GLY A 383 -15.05 5.78 7.90
N PHE A 384 -15.53 6.22 6.73
CA PHE A 384 -14.97 7.40 6.04
C PHE A 384 -15.49 8.71 6.63
N ILE A 385 -15.47 8.82 7.96
CA ILE A 385 -15.98 9.96 8.71
C ILE A 385 -15.40 10.00 10.13
N ASN A 386 -15.25 11.20 10.70
CA ASN A 386 -14.75 11.39 12.05
C ASN A 386 -15.84 11.38 13.14
N ASN A 387 -16.98 10.71 12.89
CA ASN A 387 -18.11 10.67 13.81
C ASN A 387 -18.84 9.31 13.77
N GLY A 388 -19.99 9.21 14.47
CA GLY A 388 -20.66 7.94 14.72
C GLY A 388 -21.32 7.25 13.53
N ASN A 389 -21.84 6.05 13.80
CA ASN A 389 -22.35 5.07 12.82
C ASN A 389 -23.73 5.37 12.20
N GLY A 390 -24.30 6.56 12.44
CA GLY A 390 -25.61 6.96 11.91
C GLY A 390 -25.55 7.50 10.48
N PHE A 391 -26.69 7.94 9.96
CA PHE A 391 -26.77 8.70 8.70
C PHE A 391 -25.80 9.89 8.73
N SER A 392 -24.99 10.07 7.69
CA SER A 392 -23.98 11.13 7.64
C SER A 392 -23.92 11.81 6.27
N THR A 393 -24.35 13.06 6.21
CA THR A 393 -24.19 13.91 5.01
C THR A 393 -22.72 14.12 4.65
N ASP A 394 -21.84 14.21 5.64
CA ASP A 394 -20.41 14.42 5.42
C ASP A 394 -19.77 13.21 4.76
N ARG A 395 -20.12 11.99 5.21
CA ARG A 395 -19.67 10.75 4.58
C ARG A 395 -20.17 10.64 3.14
N ILE A 396 -21.44 10.97 2.90
CA ILE A 396 -22.01 11.03 1.54
C ILE A 396 -21.20 11.98 0.66
N ASN A 397 -20.89 13.18 1.15
CA ASN A 397 -20.13 14.17 0.38
C ASN A 397 -18.69 13.73 0.09
N ILE A 398 -18.03 13.09 1.06
CA ILE A 398 -16.69 12.52 0.89
C ILE A 398 -16.71 11.45 -0.21
N LEU A 399 -17.65 10.51 -0.15
CA LEU A 399 -17.78 9.43 -1.11
C LEU A 399 -18.08 9.97 -2.51
N LYS A 400 -19.02 10.91 -2.65
CA LYS A 400 -19.35 11.55 -3.94
C LYS A 400 -18.14 12.23 -4.56
N ARG A 401 -17.37 12.97 -3.76
CA ARG A 401 -16.10 13.59 -4.20
C ARG A 401 -15.09 12.56 -4.68
N MET A 402 -14.96 11.41 -4.00
CA MET A 402 -14.05 10.36 -4.48
C MET A 402 -14.52 9.78 -5.81
N ALA A 403 -15.82 9.48 -5.94
CA ALA A 403 -16.41 8.97 -7.16
C ALA A 403 -16.26 9.96 -8.34
N ASP A 404 -16.48 11.25 -8.12
CA ASP A 404 -16.27 12.28 -9.14
C ASP A 404 -14.83 12.29 -9.64
N THR A 405 -13.86 12.11 -8.73
CA THR A 405 -12.45 12.02 -9.10
C THR A 405 -12.17 10.76 -9.94
N ILE A 406 -12.66 9.61 -9.48
CA ILE A 406 -12.55 8.32 -10.20
C ILE A 406 -13.15 8.42 -11.61
N TRP A 407 -14.37 8.96 -11.72
CA TRP A 407 -15.08 9.11 -13.00
C TRP A 407 -14.48 10.18 -13.90
N SER A 408 -13.75 11.16 -13.35
CA SER A 408 -12.96 12.10 -14.15
C SER A 408 -11.75 11.44 -14.83
N VAL A 409 -11.20 10.37 -14.24
CA VAL A 409 -10.09 9.59 -14.79
C VAL A 409 -10.60 8.53 -15.77
N LYS A 410 -11.57 7.72 -15.35
CA LYS A 410 -12.19 6.67 -16.18
C LYS A 410 -13.71 6.76 -16.05
N PRO A 411 -14.39 7.39 -17.03
CA PRO A 411 -15.85 7.41 -17.09
C PRO A 411 -16.38 5.98 -17.10
N ASN A 412 -17.38 5.70 -16.26
CA ASN A 412 -17.98 4.37 -16.03
C ASN A 412 -17.14 3.39 -15.17
N ALA A 413 -16.07 3.83 -14.51
CA ALA A 413 -15.44 2.97 -13.51
C ALA A 413 -16.43 2.61 -12.39
N TYR A 414 -16.46 1.35 -11.97
CA TYR A 414 -17.30 0.91 -10.87
C TYR A 414 -16.80 1.51 -9.55
N VAL A 415 -17.75 1.95 -8.72
CA VAL A 415 -17.51 2.36 -7.34
C VAL A 415 -18.47 1.56 -6.48
N ILE A 416 -18.01 0.41 -5.98
CA ILE A 416 -18.76 -0.49 -5.11
C ILE A 416 -18.37 -0.19 -3.66
N LEU A 417 -19.36 -0.09 -2.77
CA LEU A 417 -19.13 0.21 -1.36
C LEU A 417 -19.58 -0.94 -0.48
N GLU A 418 -18.66 -1.45 0.34
CA GLU A 418 -19.05 -2.10 1.58
C GLU A 418 -19.42 -0.99 2.57
N HIS A 419 -20.72 -0.79 2.78
CA HIS A 419 -21.24 0.41 3.44
C HIS A 419 -22.06 0.08 4.69
N TRP A 420 -23.14 -0.71 4.56
CA TRP A 420 -24.00 -1.15 5.68
C TRP A 420 -24.40 0.00 6.63
N CYS A 421 -24.74 1.14 6.05
CA CYS A 421 -25.25 2.32 6.76
C CYS A 421 -26.77 2.37 6.69
N ASP A 422 -27.35 3.49 7.10
CA ASP A 422 -28.78 3.74 6.95
C ASP A 422 -29.20 3.62 5.47
N ASN A 423 -30.34 2.98 5.22
CA ASN A 423 -30.83 2.76 3.86
C ASN A 423 -31.09 4.07 3.10
N ALA A 424 -31.44 5.17 3.78
CA ALA A 424 -31.60 6.48 3.15
C ALA A 424 -30.27 7.08 2.66
N GLU A 425 -29.15 6.69 3.28
CA GLU A 425 -27.80 7.03 2.84
C GLU A 425 -27.39 6.17 1.64
N GLU A 426 -27.53 4.83 1.76
CA GLU A 426 -27.25 3.90 0.66
C GLU A 426 -28.05 4.26 -0.59
N LYS A 427 -29.33 4.62 -0.44
CA LYS A 427 -30.18 5.07 -1.55
C LYS A 427 -29.60 6.29 -2.26
N GLN A 428 -29.11 7.30 -1.53
CA GLN A 428 -28.55 8.50 -2.12
C GLN A 428 -27.24 8.24 -2.86
N LEU A 429 -26.42 7.32 -2.36
CA LEU A 429 -25.17 6.90 -2.99
C LEU A 429 -25.46 6.05 -4.24
N ALA A 430 -26.44 5.14 -4.15
CA ALA A 430 -26.92 4.36 -5.28
C ALA A 430 -27.41 5.27 -6.41
N GLU A 431 -28.31 6.20 -6.11
CA GLU A 431 -28.87 7.16 -7.07
C GLU A 431 -27.83 8.14 -7.64
N TYR A 432 -26.68 8.30 -6.97
CA TYR A 432 -25.55 9.06 -7.50
C TYR A 432 -24.76 8.31 -8.56
N GLY A 433 -24.81 6.97 -8.57
CA GLY A 433 -24.09 6.11 -9.53
C GLY A 433 -23.21 5.05 -8.90
N MET A 434 -23.05 5.05 -7.57
CA MET A 434 -22.28 4.02 -6.85
C MET A 434 -23.11 2.75 -6.69
N MET A 435 -22.44 1.64 -6.40
CA MET A 435 -23.03 0.33 -6.11
C MET A 435 -22.77 -0.06 -4.66
N LEU A 436 -23.68 -0.83 -4.05
CA LEU A 436 -23.65 -1.15 -2.63
C LEU A 436 -23.69 -2.66 -2.42
N TRP A 437 -22.87 -3.17 -1.49
CA TRP A 437 -22.97 -4.55 -1.04
C TRP A 437 -24.30 -4.82 -0.31
N GLY A 438 -25.00 -5.85 -0.78
CA GLY A 438 -26.32 -6.27 -0.31
C GLY A 438 -26.27 -7.61 0.41
N ASN A 439 -25.79 -7.61 1.65
CA ASN A 439 -25.71 -8.83 2.46
C ASN A 439 -27.10 -9.45 2.70
N LEU A 440 -27.26 -10.70 2.32
CA LEU A 440 -28.44 -11.52 2.63
C LEU A 440 -28.08 -12.87 3.28
N THR A 441 -26.85 -13.02 3.78
CA THR A 441 -26.32 -14.31 4.25
C THR A 441 -27.21 -14.96 5.30
N TYR A 442 -27.74 -14.19 6.25
CA TYR A 442 -28.70 -14.72 7.23
C TYR A 442 -29.97 -15.28 6.57
N SER A 443 -30.66 -14.49 5.74
CA SER A 443 -31.91 -14.91 5.10
C SER A 443 -31.74 -16.14 4.20
N TYR A 444 -30.62 -16.22 3.48
CA TYR A 444 -30.31 -17.41 2.67
C TYR A 444 -30.04 -18.64 3.53
N ASN A 445 -29.31 -18.51 4.65
CA ASN A 445 -29.11 -19.61 5.60
C ASN A 445 -30.46 -20.13 6.13
N GLU A 446 -31.33 -19.25 6.61
CA GLU A 446 -32.67 -19.61 7.08
C GLU A 446 -33.48 -20.31 5.97
N ALA A 447 -33.40 -19.83 4.73
CA ALA A 447 -34.05 -20.47 3.58
C ALA A 447 -33.54 -21.90 3.35
N THR A 448 -32.22 -22.10 3.39
CA THR A 448 -31.60 -23.41 3.16
C THR A 448 -31.86 -24.41 4.29
N MET A 449 -32.11 -23.93 5.51
CA MET A 449 -32.53 -24.76 6.65
C MET A 449 -34.04 -25.05 6.67
N GLY A 450 -34.82 -24.45 5.77
CA GLY A 450 -36.27 -24.59 5.71
C GLY A 450 -37.05 -23.72 6.70
N TYR A 451 -36.40 -22.70 7.30
CA TYR A 451 -37.03 -21.77 8.24
C TYR A 451 -37.76 -20.64 7.51
N THR A 452 -39.01 -20.91 7.12
CA THR A 452 -39.81 -20.03 6.25
C THR A 452 -40.20 -18.68 6.89
N SER A 453 -40.20 -18.57 8.22
CA SER A 453 -40.54 -17.33 8.94
C SER A 453 -39.43 -16.27 8.92
N THR A 454 -38.20 -16.68 8.66
CA THR A 454 -36.97 -15.86 8.79
C THR A 454 -36.15 -15.83 7.51
N SER A 455 -36.60 -16.52 6.46
CA SER A 455 -35.93 -16.64 5.16
C SER A 455 -36.30 -15.55 4.13
N ASN A 456 -36.61 -14.33 4.57
CA ASN A 456 -37.04 -13.26 3.66
C ASN A 456 -35.84 -12.66 2.88
N ILE A 457 -35.74 -12.97 1.59
CA ILE A 457 -34.68 -12.49 0.69
C ILE A 457 -35.08 -11.24 -0.13
N SER A 458 -36.26 -10.67 0.10
CA SER A 458 -36.75 -9.51 -0.69
C SER A 458 -35.83 -8.29 -0.61
N ASN A 459 -35.09 -8.13 0.50
CA ASN A 459 -34.10 -7.06 0.65
C ASN A 459 -32.89 -7.15 -0.31
N GLY A 460 -32.78 -8.22 -1.11
CA GLY A 460 -31.84 -8.32 -2.23
C GLY A 460 -32.34 -7.69 -3.52
N ILE A 461 -33.55 -7.15 -3.51
CA ILE A 461 -34.14 -6.44 -4.63
C ILE A 461 -34.17 -4.95 -4.28
N TYR A 462 -33.48 -4.13 -5.08
CA TYR A 462 -33.34 -2.69 -4.82
C TYR A 462 -34.67 -1.96 -4.63
N THR A 463 -35.74 -2.38 -5.32
CA THR A 463 -37.08 -1.79 -5.17
C THR A 463 -37.71 -2.08 -3.80
N ALA A 464 -37.39 -3.21 -3.17
CA ALA A 464 -37.81 -3.50 -1.79
C ALA A 464 -37.12 -2.57 -0.77
N ARG A 465 -35.94 -2.06 -1.12
CA ARG A 465 -35.21 -1.01 -0.37
C ARG A 465 -35.68 0.41 -0.72
N THR A 466 -36.72 0.56 -1.55
CA THR A 466 -37.25 1.84 -2.06
C THR A 466 -36.28 2.63 -2.97
N TRP A 467 -35.26 1.96 -3.52
CA TRP A 467 -34.31 2.58 -4.44
C TRP A 467 -34.90 2.66 -5.84
N THR A 468 -34.46 3.66 -6.61
CA THR A 468 -34.93 3.87 -7.99
C THR A 468 -33.99 3.27 -9.05
N VAL A 469 -32.78 2.86 -8.65
CA VAL A 469 -31.75 2.30 -9.53
C VAL A 469 -31.26 0.93 -9.03
N PRO A 470 -30.93 -0.01 -9.92
CA PRO A 470 -30.51 -1.39 -9.59
C PRO A 470 -29.02 -1.47 -9.19
N HIS A 471 -28.55 -0.61 -8.29
CA HIS A 471 -27.15 -0.55 -7.88
C HIS A 471 -26.88 -1.32 -6.58
N LEU A 472 -27.46 -2.51 -6.44
CA LEU A 472 -27.32 -3.38 -5.28
C LEU A 472 -26.61 -4.68 -5.69
N VAL A 473 -25.41 -4.91 -5.18
CA VAL A 473 -24.64 -6.15 -5.35
C VAL A 473 -25.08 -7.14 -4.28
N THR A 474 -26.11 -7.92 -4.57
CA THR A 474 -26.64 -8.90 -3.61
C THR A 474 -25.82 -10.18 -3.65
N TYR A 475 -25.49 -10.71 -2.48
CA TYR A 475 -24.79 -11.98 -2.34
C TYR A 475 -25.43 -12.85 -1.26
N MET A 476 -25.21 -14.17 -1.41
CA MET A 476 -25.63 -15.19 -0.45
C MET A 476 -24.55 -15.47 0.60
N GLU A 477 -23.30 -15.39 0.20
CA GLU A 477 -22.12 -15.57 1.04
C GLU A 477 -20.97 -14.78 0.42
N SER A 478 -20.10 -14.21 1.24
CA SER A 478 -18.87 -13.53 0.85
C SER A 478 -17.68 -14.10 1.64
N HIS A 479 -16.50 -13.49 1.50
CA HIS A 479 -15.34 -13.85 2.31
C HIS A 479 -15.51 -13.57 3.82
N ASP A 480 -16.43 -12.68 4.22
CA ASP A 480 -16.68 -12.32 5.62
C ASP A 480 -17.44 -13.39 6.40
N GLU A 481 -18.25 -14.20 5.72
CA GLU A 481 -19.14 -15.14 6.39
C GLU A 481 -18.70 -16.60 6.29
N GLU A 482 -19.15 -17.39 7.27
CA GLU A 482 -19.03 -18.84 7.18
C GLU A 482 -19.98 -19.38 6.11
N ARG A 483 -19.49 -20.36 5.32
CA ARG A 483 -20.24 -20.99 4.23
C ARG A 483 -21.60 -21.49 4.71
N CYS A 484 -22.64 -21.17 3.94
CA CYS A 484 -24.00 -21.62 4.26
C CYS A 484 -24.07 -23.16 4.37
N GLY A 485 -23.36 -23.87 3.48
CA GLY A 485 -23.28 -25.33 3.49
C GLY A 485 -22.64 -25.92 4.75
N SER A 486 -21.60 -25.28 5.31
CA SER A 486 -20.94 -25.73 6.54
C SER A 486 -21.85 -25.58 7.74
N ARG A 487 -22.53 -24.43 7.84
CA ARG A 487 -23.48 -24.13 8.92
C ARG A 487 -24.65 -25.11 8.95
N ASN A 488 -25.20 -25.42 7.77
CA ASN A 488 -26.30 -26.37 7.62
C ASN A 488 -25.90 -27.80 8.03
N PHE A 489 -24.65 -28.20 7.81
CA PHE A 489 -24.15 -29.52 8.22
C PHE A 489 -24.00 -29.65 9.74
N LEU A 490 -23.56 -28.58 10.42
CA LEU A 490 -23.39 -28.56 11.88
C LEU A 490 -24.74 -28.58 12.62
N LEU A 491 -25.75 -27.89 12.08
CA LEU A 491 -27.08 -27.79 12.70
C LEU A 491 -27.99 -28.98 12.39
N SER A 492 -27.73 -29.74 11.31
CA SER A 492 -28.47 -30.96 10.95
C SER A 492 -27.96 -32.23 11.64
N ALA A 493 -26.84 -32.19 12.38
CA ALA A 493 -26.31 -33.33 13.12
C ALA A 493 -27.21 -33.85 14.27
N GLY A 494 -28.37 -33.22 14.50
CA GLY A 494 -29.40 -33.65 15.46
C GLY A 494 -30.47 -34.60 14.92
N THR A 495 -30.54 -34.87 13.60
CA THR A 495 -31.57 -35.75 13.02
C THR A 495 -30.95 -36.72 12.00
N THR A 496 -31.00 -38.02 12.33
CA THR A 496 -30.17 -39.08 11.73
C THR A 496 -30.56 -39.57 10.34
N ASP A 497 -31.57 -39.01 9.65
CA ASP A 497 -32.09 -39.62 8.40
C ASP A 497 -31.96 -38.79 7.11
N ASP A 498 -31.57 -37.51 7.14
CA ASP A 498 -31.54 -36.66 5.92
C ASP A 498 -30.16 -36.54 5.23
N LEU A 499 -29.11 -37.13 5.80
CA LEU A 499 -27.73 -36.99 5.30
C LEU A 499 -27.50 -37.54 3.88
N ALA A 500 -28.38 -38.39 3.36
CA ALA A 500 -28.23 -39.01 2.04
C ALA A 500 -28.68 -38.11 0.87
N ILE A 501 -29.72 -37.30 1.07
CA ILE A 501 -30.29 -36.43 0.03
C ILE A 501 -29.39 -35.19 -0.19
N TRP A 502 -28.84 -34.64 0.89
CA TRP A 502 -27.96 -33.46 0.83
C TRP A 502 -26.56 -33.73 0.26
N ARG A 503 -26.07 -34.98 0.33
CA ARG A 503 -24.78 -35.40 -0.25
C ARG A 503 -24.73 -35.32 -1.78
N VAL A 504 -25.88 -35.30 -2.46
CA VAL A 504 -25.96 -35.28 -3.93
C VAL A 504 -26.06 -33.85 -4.48
N GLY A 505 -26.74 -32.94 -3.78
CA GLY A 505 -26.90 -31.53 -4.20
C GLY A 505 -25.63 -30.68 -4.06
N LEU A 506 -24.85 -30.88 -2.99
CA LEU A 506 -23.66 -30.06 -2.68
C LEU A 506 -22.42 -30.40 -3.52
N ARG A 507 -22.34 -31.59 -4.15
CA ARG A 507 -21.23 -31.92 -5.06
C ARG A 507 -21.21 -31.07 -6.35
N TYR A 508 -22.31 -30.40 -6.69
CA TYR A 508 -22.43 -29.60 -7.92
C TYR A 508 -22.17 -28.10 -7.71
N LEU A 509 -22.20 -27.58 -6.47
CA LEU A 509 -22.07 -26.15 -6.15
C LEU A 509 -20.73 -25.76 -5.49
N HIS A 510 -19.88 -26.72 -5.16
CA HIS A 510 -18.66 -26.45 -4.39
C HIS A 510 -17.38 -26.79 -5.17
N ARG A 511 -16.89 -25.79 -5.90
CA ARG A 511 -15.45 -25.55 -6.12
C ARG A 511 -15.13 -24.05 -5.92
N CYS A 512 -15.61 -23.44 -4.84
CA CYS A 512 -14.97 -22.26 -4.26
C CYS A 512 -13.96 -22.74 -3.22
N SER A 513 -12.68 -22.69 -3.59
CA SER A 513 -11.55 -23.10 -2.78
C SER A 513 -11.31 -22.12 -1.63
N VAL A 514 -11.65 -22.52 -0.41
CA VAL A 514 -11.03 -21.98 0.82
C VAL A 514 -10.91 -23.14 1.81
N SER A 515 -9.73 -23.72 1.93
CA SER A 515 -9.42 -24.58 3.07
C SER A 515 -8.79 -23.69 4.14
N ARG A 516 -9.54 -23.32 5.18
CA ARG A 516 -8.93 -22.75 6.39
C ARG A 516 -8.41 -23.89 7.28
N LEU A 517 -7.22 -23.69 7.83
CA LEU A 517 -6.78 -24.30 9.08
C LEU A 517 -7.44 -23.59 10.26
#